data_AF-A0A7S2J3I3-F1
#
_entry.id   AF-A0A7S2J3I3-F1
#
_cell.length_a   1.000
_cell.length_b   1.000
_cell.length_c   1.000
_cell.angle_alpha   90.00
_cell.angle_beta   90.00
_cell.angle_gamma   90.00
#
_symmetry.space_group_name_H-M   'P 1'
#
loop_
_entity.id
_entity.type
_entity.pdbx_description
1 polymer ?
#
loop_
_entity_poly.entity_id
_entity_poly.type
_entity_poly.pdbx_seq_one_letter_code
_entity_poly.pdbx_strand_id
1 'polypeptide(L)'
;VRYLVHGYFAKEHGWLIKGLEPHGMQSSNMSEVHEVSILQDRAPALVEALLEARQSDRGLSLDDVVVMVAALERLIFDESIQLLEASFHLNYLSADSPMDEDELHEILRSYLLIFEMGMRGNLSDARKHQAIKKKLARMGGSWLTLIEFEEDAVRNFGFAHRHQTNPFTAPQYTFQAASHIVEDLAQSYGQWQNAECRQMKEELIKLDLDGDGRIPLSSFYAQQETANYQFTESQDYLRTIGALDETVSSSPRVRVANYMLGPSNCIASSSYYSVCCLSECEAIMGELEGKVQAPSAPAERLLGIVANLTSSSYAPEAPRQLSEDLKDKMYAIGERHEGKVPLHGRLFAQ
;
A
#
# COMPACT_ATOMS: atom_id res chain seq x y z
N VAL A 1 -8.25 -14.81 -6.87
CA VAL A 1 -8.93 -13.51 -6.97
C VAL A 1 -8.52 -12.59 -5.84
N ARG A 2 -9.04 -12.73 -4.60
CA ARG A 2 -8.66 -11.86 -3.45
C ARG A 2 -7.15 -11.70 -3.30
N TYR A 3 -6.40 -12.80 -3.32
CA TYR A 3 -4.93 -12.80 -3.30
C TYR A 3 -4.30 -11.96 -4.42
N LEU A 4 -4.72 -12.17 -5.67
CA LEU A 4 -4.16 -11.46 -6.83
C LEU A 4 -4.48 -9.97 -6.79
N VAL A 5 -5.72 -9.61 -6.44
CA VAL A 5 -6.17 -8.21 -6.37
C VAL A 5 -5.46 -7.49 -5.23
N HIS A 6 -5.42 -8.11 -4.03
CA HIS A 6 -4.67 -7.59 -2.89
C HIS A 6 -3.18 -7.41 -3.24
N GLY A 7 -2.55 -8.46 -3.78
CA GLY A 7 -1.13 -8.46 -4.12
C GLY A 7 -0.78 -7.37 -5.12
N TYR A 8 -1.60 -7.18 -6.16
CA TYR A 8 -1.44 -6.09 -7.13
C TYR A 8 -1.49 -4.72 -6.45
N PHE A 9 -2.58 -4.40 -5.74
CA PHE A 9 -2.76 -3.07 -5.14
C PHE A 9 -1.75 -2.77 -4.03
N ALA A 10 -1.41 -3.76 -3.20
CA ALA A 10 -0.45 -3.59 -2.11
C ALA A 10 0.99 -3.44 -2.62
N LYS A 11 1.33 -4.08 -3.75
CA LYS A 11 2.66 -4.02 -4.36
C LYS A 11 2.85 -2.77 -5.22
N GLU A 12 1.90 -2.48 -6.11
CA GLU A 12 2.03 -1.42 -7.10
C GLU A 12 1.70 -0.04 -6.50
N HIS A 13 0.66 0.06 -5.67
CA HIS A 13 0.14 1.34 -5.17
C HIS A 13 0.27 1.52 -3.66
N GLY A 14 0.55 0.45 -2.90
CA GLY A 14 0.43 0.46 -1.45
C GLY A 14 -1.03 0.60 -0.98
N TRP A 15 -2.00 0.22 -1.80
CA TRP A 15 -3.41 0.34 -1.48
C TRP A 15 -3.93 -0.93 -0.80
N LEU A 16 -4.57 -0.75 0.35
CA LEU A 16 -5.35 -1.78 1.02
C LEU A 16 -6.83 -1.52 0.73
N ILE A 17 -7.42 -2.32 -0.15
CA ILE A 17 -8.85 -2.23 -0.49
C ILE A 17 -9.69 -2.81 0.65
N LYS A 18 -10.64 -2.03 1.15
CA LYS A 18 -11.52 -2.45 2.24
C LYS A 18 -12.47 -3.54 1.78
N GLY A 19 -12.57 -4.62 2.56
CA GLY A 19 -13.30 -5.83 2.22
C GLY A 19 -12.50 -6.86 1.40
N LEU A 20 -11.26 -6.54 1.00
CA LEU A 20 -10.35 -7.47 0.32
C LEU A 20 -9.05 -7.70 1.09
N GLU A 21 -8.97 -7.29 2.35
CA GLU A 21 -7.77 -7.41 3.20
C GLU A 21 -7.36 -8.88 3.42
N PRO A 22 -6.13 -9.21 3.81
CA PRO A 22 -5.80 -10.58 4.22
C PRO A 22 -6.67 -11.03 5.41
N HIS A 23 -7.03 -12.31 5.50
CA HIS A 23 -7.98 -12.85 6.51
C HIS A 23 -7.57 -12.54 7.97
N GLY A 24 -6.29 -12.29 8.24
CA GLY A 24 -5.80 -11.90 9.57
C GLY A 24 -5.97 -10.41 9.92
N MET A 25 -6.41 -9.56 8.99
CA MET A 25 -6.66 -8.13 9.22
C MET A 25 -8.15 -7.80 9.33
N GLN A 26 -9.02 -8.79 9.13
CA GLN A 26 -10.45 -8.66 9.35
C GLN A 26 -10.71 -8.57 10.86
N SER A 27 -11.26 -7.45 11.31
CA SER A 27 -11.79 -7.39 12.68
C SER A 27 -12.85 -8.49 12.87
N SER A 28 -12.81 -9.19 14.00
CA SER A 28 -13.72 -10.29 14.36
C SER A 28 -15.21 -9.92 14.41
N ASN A 29 -15.56 -8.65 14.14
CA ASN A 29 -16.91 -8.11 14.07
C ASN A 29 -17.41 -7.82 12.65
N MET A 30 -16.64 -8.10 11.60
CA MET A 30 -17.12 -7.95 10.23
C MET A 30 -17.59 -9.31 9.69
N SER A 31 -18.90 -9.53 9.70
CA SER A 31 -19.49 -10.66 8.97
C SER A 31 -19.17 -10.57 7.47
N GLU A 32 -19.05 -11.70 6.76
CA GLU A 32 -18.87 -11.76 5.30
C GLU A 32 -19.86 -10.85 4.51
N VAL A 33 -21.01 -10.52 5.11
CA VAL A 33 -22.03 -9.61 4.59
C VAL A 33 -21.58 -8.13 4.50
N HIS A 34 -20.61 -7.70 5.30
CA HIS A 34 -20.05 -6.33 5.26
C HIS A 34 -18.90 -6.15 4.26
N GLU A 35 -18.20 -7.23 3.86
CA GLU A 35 -17.23 -7.15 2.75
C GLU A 35 -17.92 -6.85 1.42
N VAL A 36 -19.15 -7.33 1.27
CA VAL A 36 -19.99 -7.05 0.10
C VAL A 36 -20.51 -5.61 0.15
N SER A 37 -20.92 -5.08 1.31
CA SER A 37 -21.64 -3.78 1.38
C SER A 37 -20.83 -2.57 0.88
N ILE A 38 -19.53 -2.49 1.17
CA ILE A 38 -18.71 -1.33 0.75
C ILE A 38 -18.55 -1.30 -0.78
N LEU A 39 -18.33 -2.46 -1.41
CA LEU A 39 -18.25 -2.60 -2.86
C LEU A 39 -19.63 -2.51 -3.52
N GLN A 40 -20.69 -2.97 -2.84
CA GLN A 40 -22.06 -2.98 -3.35
C GLN A 40 -22.69 -1.58 -3.39
N ASP A 41 -22.31 -0.69 -2.47
CA ASP A 41 -22.84 0.67 -2.38
C ASP A 41 -22.33 1.58 -3.52
N ARG A 42 -21.14 1.33 -4.07
CA ARG A 42 -20.47 2.26 -5.02
C ARG A 42 -19.93 1.61 -6.30
N ALA A 43 -19.75 0.29 -6.32
CA ALA A 43 -19.48 -0.50 -7.52
C ALA A 43 -20.47 -1.68 -7.66
N PRO A 44 -21.80 -1.44 -7.65
CA PRO A 44 -22.80 -2.50 -7.74
C PRO A 44 -22.63 -3.36 -9.00
N ALA A 45 -22.24 -2.76 -10.13
CA ALA A 45 -21.95 -3.50 -11.37
C ALA A 45 -20.75 -4.45 -11.24
N LEU A 46 -19.73 -4.08 -10.44
CA LEU A 46 -18.60 -4.96 -10.15
C LEU A 46 -19.03 -6.14 -9.27
N VAL A 47 -19.87 -5.86 -8.27
CA VAL A 47 -20.44 -6.89 -7.39
C VAL A 47 -21.38 -7.83 -8.17
N GLU A 48 -22.20 -7.31 -9.09
CA GLU A 48 -23.06 -8.10 -9.95
C GLU A 48 -22.24 -9.03 -10.87
N ALA A 49 -21.21 -8.49 -11.55
CA ALA A 49 -20.31 -9.30 -12.38
C ALA A 49 -19.60 -10.41 -11.56
N LEU A 50 -19.18 -10.08 -10.33
CA LEU A 50 -18.63 -11.03 -9.36
C LEU A 50 -19.62 -12.13 -8.97
N LEU A 51 -20.88 -11.78 -8.72
CA LEU A 51 -21.94 -12.71 -8.35
C LEU A 51 -22.35 -13.61 -9.52
N GLU A 52 -22.42 -13.08 -10.74
CA GLU A 52 -22.72 -13.83 -11.96
C GLU A 52 -21.62 -14.86 -12.27
N ALA A 53 -20.35 -14.46 -12.18
CA ALA A 53 -19.23 -15.37 -12.33
C ALA A 53 -19.26 -16.51 -11.29
N ARG A 54 -19.65 -16.19 -10.04
CA ARG A 54 -19.80 -17.17 -8.95
C ARG A 54 -20.98 -18.13 -9.18
N GLN A 55 -22.09 -17.67 -9.75
CA GLN A 55 -23.26 -18.49 -10.06
C GLN A 55 -23.02 -19.48 -11.21
N SER A 56 -22.04 -19.21 -12.07
CA SER A 56 -21.75 -20.04 -13.24
C SER A 56 -20.93 -21.32 -12.95
N ASP A 57 -20.56 -21.59 -11.69
CA ASP A 57 -19.65 -22.67 -11.22
C ASP A 57 -18.26 -22.70 -11.90
N ARG A 58 -17.95 -21.74 -12.79
CA ARG A 58 -16.65 -21.64 -13.48
C ARG A 58 -15.56 -20.93 -12.68
N GLY A 59 -15.93 -20.30 -11.57
CA GLY A 59 -15.04 -19.36 -10.89
C GLY A 59 -14.74 -18.12 -11.75
N LEU A 60 -13.76 -17.33 -11.36
CA LEU A 60 -13.32 -16.14 -12.11
C LEU A 60 -12.06 -16.46 -12.91
N SER A 61 -12.07 -16.09 -14.18
CA SER A 61 -10.89 -16.13 -15.05
C SER A 61 -9.89 -15.02 -14.70
N LEU A 62 -8.69 -15.07 -15.28
CA LEU A 62 -7.72 -13.99 -15.14
C LEU A 62 -8.24 -12.68 -15.74
N ASP A 63 -8.95 -12.76 -16.88
CA ASP A 63 -9.54 -11.58 -17.52
C ASP A 63 -10.56 -10.92 -16.61
N ASP A 64 -11.37 -11.71 -15.89
CA ASP A 64 -12.33 -11.16 -14.91
C ASP A 64 -11.60 -10.46 -13.74
N VAL A 65 -10.44 -10.98 -13.32
CA VAL A 65 -9.61 -10.32 -12.29
C VAL A 65 -9.04 -9.00 -12.81
N VAL A 66 -8.60 -8.94 -14.06
CA VAL A 66 -8.08 -7.70 -14.67
C VAL A 66 -9.20 -6.65 -14.77
N VAL A 67 -10.41 -7.05 -15.20
CA VAL A 67 -11.56 -6.15 -15.24
C VAL A 67 -11.90 -5.61 -13.85
N MET A 68 -11.81 -6.45 -12.82
CA MET A 68 -12.02 -6.02 -11.43
C MET A 68 -10.97 -5.03 -10.93
N VAL A 69 -9.69 -5.25 -11.23
CA VAL A 69 -8.62 -4.31 -10.91
C VAL A 69 -8.88 -2.97 -11.58
N ALA A 70 -9.15 -2.95 -12.89
CA ALA A 70 -9.43 -1.73 -13.63
C ALA A 70 -10.68 -0.99 -13.11
N ALA A 71 -11.72 -1.71 -12.69
CA ALA A 71 -12.92 -1.13 -12.10
C ALA A 71 -12.63 -0.49 -10.72
N LEU A 72 -11.80 -1.13 -9.90
CA LEU A 72 -11.39 -0.59 -8.60
C LEU A 72 -10.49 0.64 -8.75
N GLU A 73 -9.53 0.62 -9.68
CA GLU A 73 -8.72 1.80 -10.03
C GLU A 73 -9.60 2.96 -10.48
N ARG A 74 -10.59 2.69 -11.34
CA ARG A 74 -11.52 3.71 -11.80
C ARG A 74 -12.33 4.33 -10.66
N LEU A 75 -12.79 3.51 -9.71
CA LEU A 75 -13.54 3.98 -8.55
C LEU A 75 -12.68 4.89 -7.65
N ILE A 76 -11.41 4.54 -7.46
CA ILE A 76 -10.45 5.36 -6.72
C ILE A 76 -10.19 6.67 -7.46
N PHE A 77 -10.04 6.61 -8.79
CA PHE A 77 -9.87 7.81 -9.61
C PHE A 77 -11.08 8.75 -9.55
N ASP A 78 -12.31 8.23 -9.58
CA ASP A 78 -13.53 9.05 -9.45
C ASP A 78 -13.61 9.75 -8.08
N GLU A 79 -13.04 9.19 -7.02
CA GLU A 79 -12.85 9.87 -5.71
C GLU A 79 -11.78 10.95 -5.79
N SER A 80 -10.66 10.70 -6.46
CA SER A 80 -9.61 11.70 -6.70
C SER A 80 -10.12 12.92 -7.47
N ILE A 81 -11.04 12.74 -8.42
CA ILE A 81 -11.68 13.86 -9.14
C ILE A 81 -12.51 14.74 -8.19
N GLN A 82 -13.26 14.15 -7.27
CA GLN A 82 -14.04 14.91 -6.28
C GLN A 82 -13.12 15.72 -5.34
N LEU A 83 -11.97 15.16 -4.97
CA LEU A 83 -10.95 15.89 -4.20
C LEU A 83 -10.31 17.01 -5.03
N LEU A 84 -10.08 16.80 -6.32
CA LEU A 84 -9.59 17.84 -7.21
C LEU A 84 -10.60 19.00 -7.30
N GLU A 85 -11.88 18.73 -7.54
CA GLU A 85 -12.95 19.75 -7.55
C GLU A 85 -13.01 20.54 -6.22
N ALA A 86 -12.93 19.83 -5.09
CA ALA A 86 -12.85 20.47 -3.78
C ALA A 86 -11.60 21.36 -3.67
N SER A 87 -10.47 20.95 -4.25
CA SER A 87 -9.22 21.72 -4.23
C SER A 87 -9.32 23.03 -5.00
N PHE A 88 -10.04 23.08 -6.12
CA PHE A 88 -10.37 24.34 -6.80
C PHE A 88 -11.16 25.27 -5.86
N HIS A 89 -12.24 24.76 -5.27
CA HIS A 89 -13.07 25.53 -4.34
C HIS A 89 -12.27 26.05 -3.13
N LEU A 90 -11.40 25.22 -2.55
CA LEU A 90 -10.57 25.57 -1.40
C LEU A 90 -9.49 26.63 -1.71
N ASN A 91 -9.14 26.84 -2.98
CA ASN A 91 -8.24 27.90 -3.44
C ASN A 91 -8.99 29.09 -4.07
N TYR A 92 -10.32 29.12 -4.02
CA TYR A 92 -11.14 30.16 -4.63
C TYR A 92 -10.98 30.27 -6.16
N LEU A 93 -10.69 29.15 -6.81
CA LEU A 93 -10.51 29.04 -8.27
C LEU A 93 -11.68 28.28 -8.90
N SER A 94 -11.88 28.48 -10.22
CA SER A 94 -12.92 27.80 -11.00
C SER A 94 -12.31 26.69 -11.86
N ALA A 95 -12.98 25.53 -11.94
CA ALA A 95 -12.59 24.44 -12.81
C ALA A 95 -12.86 24.73 -14.32
N ASP A 96 -13.71 25.71 -14.62
CA ASP A 96 -14.13 26.04 -15.99
C ASP A 96 -13.13 26.97 -16.72
N SER A 97 -12.22 27.59 -15.98
CA SER A 97 -11.25 28.54 -16.52
C SER A 97 -9.88 27.88 -16.69
N PRO A 98 -9.10 28.24 -17.73
CA PRO A 98 -7.68 27.92 -17.77
C PRO A 98 -6.96 28.49 -16.55
N MET A 99 -5.95 27.77 -16.08
CA MET A 99 -5.11 28.18 -14.94
C MET A 99 -3.65 28.28 -15.36
N ASP A 100 -2.91 29.18 -14.74
CA ASP A 100 -1.46 29.22 -14.87
C ASP A 100 -0.77 28.16 -14.01
N GLU A 101 0.56 28.08 -14.10
CA GLU A 101 1.35 27.08 -13.39
C GLU A 101 1.34 27.29 -11.87
N ASP A 102 1.33 28.55 -11.40
CA ASP A 102 1.29 28.87 -9.98
C ASP A 102 -0.06 28.45 -9.37
N GLU A 103 -1.16 28.73 -10.07
CA GLU A 103 -2.50 28.29 -9.70
C GLU A 103 -2.60 26.76 -9.66
N LEU A 104 -2.05 26.07 -10.67
CA LEU A 104 -2.00 24.60 -10.71
C LEU A 104 -1.31 24.03 -9.48
N HIS A 105 -0.10 24.53 -9.14
CA HIS A 105 0.63 24.09 -7.96
C HIS A 105 -0.18 24.27 -6.68
N GLU A 106 -0.85 25.41 -6.51
CA GLU A 106 -1.65 25.67 -5.31
C GLU A 106 -2.86 24.72 -5.17
N ILE A 107 -3.47 24.34 -6.31
CA ILE A 107 -4.55 23.35 -6.39
C ILE A 107 -4.01 21.95 -6.06
N LEU A 108 -2.93 21.51 -6.69
CA LEU A 108 -2.38 20.16 -6.50
C LEU A 108 -1.86 19.93 -5.07
N ARG A 109 -1.23 20.94 -4.46
CA ARG A 109 -0.84 20.90 -3.04
C ARG A 109 -2.05 20.82 -2.10
N SER A 110 -3.15 21.46 -2.49
CA SER A 110 -4.40 21.37 -1.73
C SER A 110 -5.04 20.01 -1.86
N TYR A 111 -4.98 19.41 -3.06
CA TYR A 111 -5.41 18.04 -3.32
C TYR A 111 -4.62 17.05 -2.47
N LEU A 112 -3.30 17.09 -2.47
CA LEU A 112 -2.47 16.19 -1.66
C LEU A 112 -2.75 16.34 -0.15
N LEU A 113 -2.95 17.57 0.31
CA LEU A 113 -3.27 17.84 1.71
C LEU A 113 -4.60 17.20 2.15
N ILE A 114 -5.67 17.36 1.36
CA ILE A 114 -6.96 16.75 1.69
C ILE A 114 -6.99 15.24 1.43
N PHE A 115 -6.21 14.76 0.46
CA PHE A 115 -6.00 13.34 0.18
C PHE A 115 -5.39 12.63 1.39
N GLU A 116 -4.33 13.21 1.98
CA GLU A 116 -3.70 12.69 3.20
C GLU A 116 -4.67 12.71 4.40
N MET A 117 -5.47 13.76 4.54
CA MET A 117 -6.49 13.83 5.61
C MET A 117 -7.59 12.77 5.48
N GLY A 118 -7.83 12.27 4.26
CA GLY A 118 -8.87 11.28 3.96
C GLY A 118 -10.24 11.69 4.50
N MET A 119 -10.97 10.75 5.10
CA MET A 119 -12.31 10.98 5.67
C MET A 119 -12.36 12.04 6.80
N ARG A 120 -11.21 12.48 7.33
CA ARG A 120 -11.15 13.53 8.38
C ARG A 120 -11.05 14.95 7.79
N GLY A 121 -10.82 15.07 6.48
CA GLY A 121 -10.67 16.35 5.78
C GLY A 121 -11.98 17.12 5.69
N ASN A 122 -11.93 18.45 5.89
CA ASN A 122 -13.06 19.33 5.59
C ASN A 122 -12.88 19.89 4.17
N LEU A 123 -13.77 19.49 3.26
CA LEU A 123 -13.69 19.83 1.84
C LEU A 123 -14.36 21.17 1.48
N SER A 124 -14.98 21.85 2.45
CA SER A 124 -15.79 23.05 2.21
C SER A 124 -15.26 24.32 2.88
N ASP A 125 -14.50 24.21 3.96
CA ASP A 125 -13.98 25.38 4.69
C ASP A 125 -12.65 25.87 4.09
N ALA A 126 -12.76 26.67 3.03
CA ALA A 126 -11.62 27.27 2.35
C ALA A 126 -10.75 28.14 3.28
N ARG A 127 -11.35 28.83 4.26
CA ARG A 127 -10.58 29.67 5.19
C ARG A 127 -9.71 28.84 6.11
N LYS A 128 -10.27 27.77 6.67
CA LYS A 128 -9.52 26.82 7.52
C LYS A 128 -8.43 26.11 6.72
N HIS A 129 -8.74 25.66 5.51
CA HIS A 129 -7.77 25.03 4.61
C HIS A 129 -6.56 25.92 4.36
N GLN A 130 -6.79 27.17 3.95
CA GLN A 130 -5.71 28.13 3.73
C GLN A 130 -4.89 28.42 4.99
N ALA A 131 -5.51 28.41 6.17
CA ALA A 131 -4.79 28.55 7.44
C ALA A 131 -3.90 27.33 7.75
N ILE A 132 -4.37 26.12 7.45
CA ILE A 132 -3.58 24.89 7.60
C ILE A 132 -2.40 24.91 6.64
N LYS A 133 -2.63 25.21 5.35
CA LYS A 133 -1.58 25.28 4.33
C LYS A 133 -0.46 26.26 4.73
N LYS A 134 -0.84 27.46 5.18
CA LYS A 134 0.12 28.47 5.70
C LYS A 134 0.88 27.99 6.95
N LYS A 135 0.24 27.21 7.81
CA LYS A 135 0.89 26.67 9.01
C LYS A 135 1.92 25.61 8.63
N LEU A 136 1.57 24.66 7.76
CA LEU A 136 2.47 23.60 7.29
C LEU A 136 3.66 24.19 6.52
N ALA A 137 3.41 25.15 5.64
CA ALA A 137 4.47 25.87 4.92
C ALA A 137 5.48 26.56 5.84
N ARG A 138 5.06 27.03 7.03
CA ARG A 138 5.95 27.63 8.03
C ARG A 138 6.71 26.60 8.86
N MET A 139 6.12 25.44 9.10
CA MET A 139 6.72 24.38 9.90
C MET A 139 7.82 23.63 9.14
N GLY A 140 7.74 23.58 7.81
CA GLY A 140 8.67 22.82 6.98
C GLY A 140 8.53 21.30 7.20
N GLY A 141 9.59 20.54 6.97
CA GLY A 141 9.59 19.08 7.12
C GLY A 141 8.87 18.39 5.97
N SER A 142 7.90 17.52 6.28
CA SER A 142 7.12 16.75 5.28
C SER A 142 6.39 17.62 4.26
N TRP A 143 6.13 18.88 4.58
CA TRP A 143 5.57 19.82 3.60
C TRP A 143 6.51 20.08 2.40
N LEU A 144 7.83 20.08 2.62
CA LEU A 144 8.80 20.29 1.54
C LEU A 144 8.86 19.07 0.62
N THR A 145 8.87 17.87 1.19
CA THR A 145 8.85 16.63 0.39
C THR A 145 7.54 16.46 -0.38
N LEU A 146 6.42 16.96 0.16
CA LEU A 146 5.13 17.01 -0.54
C LEU A 146 5.19 17.96 -1.75
N ILE A 147 5.82 19.13 -1.60
CA ILE A 147 6.04 20.06 -2.72
C ILE A 147 6.91 19.42 -3.79
N GLU A 148 8.02 18.77 -3.42
CA GLU A 148 8.91 18.11 -4.38
C GLU A 148 8.17 17.03 -5.18
N PHE A 149 7.37 16.20 -4.49
CA PHE A 149 6.54 15.18 -5.13
C PHE A 149 5.52 15.77 -6.11
N GLU A 150 4.86 16.85 -5.72
CA GLU A 150 3.89 17.57 -6.54
C GLU A 150 4.55 18.20 -7.78
N GLU A 151 5.66 18.90 -7.60
CA GLU A 151 6.41 19.53 -8.69
C GLU A 151 6.93 18.49 -9.70
N ASP A 152 7.39 17.34 -9.23
CA ASP A 152 7.87 16.27 -10.09
C ASP A 152 6.74 15.69 -10.95
N ALA A 153 5.52 15.55 -10.42
CA ALA A 153 4.36 15.12 -11.20
C ALA A 153 4.00 16.14 -12.31
N VAL A 154 4.02 17.44 -12.01
CA VAL A 154 3.80 18.50 -13.00
C VAL A 154 4.88 18.48 -14.09
N ARG A 155 6.16 18.33 -13.71
CA ARG A 155 7.29 18.23 -14.65
C ARG A 155 7.21 16.98 -15.53
N ASN A 156 6.83 15.84 -14.95
CA ASN A 156 6.64 14.60 -15.70
C ASN A 156 5.52 14.74 -16.73
N PHE A 157 4.40 15.35 -16.34
CA PHE A 157 3.32 15.67 -17.26
C PHE A 157 3.78 16.59 -18.38
N GLY A 158 4.48 17.69 -18.05
CA GLY A 158 5.03 18.62 -19.04
C GLY A 158 6.01 17.94 -20.00
N PHE A 159 6.88 17.07 -19.50
CA PHE A 159 7.82 16.30 -20.32
C PHE A 159 7.10 15.33 -21.26
N ALA A 160 6.07 14.63 -20.79
CA ALA A 160 5.27 13.72 -21.62
C ALA A 160 4.55 14.46 -22.76
N HIS A 161 4.11 15.69 -22.51
CA HIS A 161 3.36 16.51 -23.47
C HIS A 161 4.21 17.52 -24.26
N ARG A 162 5.54 17.47 -24.12
CA ARG A 162 6.49 18.45 -24.73
C ARG A 162 6.37 18.63 -26.24
N HIS A 163 5.85 17.63 -26.96
CA HIS A 163 5.65 17.67 -28.42
C HIS A 163 4.30 18.26 -28.84
N GLN A 164 3.40 18.49 -27.87
CA GLN A 164 2.05 19.01 -28.08
C GLN A 164 1.91 20.45 -27.55
N THR A 165 2.87 20.91 -26.75
CA THR A 165 2.88 22.24 -26.15
C THR A 165 3.81 23.20 -26.89
N ASN A 166 3.51 24.49 -26.84
CA ASN A 166 4.37 25.53 -27.42
C ASN A 166 5.40 25.99 -26.39
N PRO A 167 6.72 25.76 -26.61
CA PRO A 167 7.76 26.13 -25.65
C PRO A 167 8.02 27.64 -25.56
N PHE A 168 7.39 28.46 -26.41
CA PHE A 168 7.58 29.91 -26.46
C PHE A 168 6.47 30.71 -25.77
N THR A 169 5.47 30.03 -25.19
CA THR A 169 4.38 30.66 -24.45
C THR A 169 4.32 30.09 -23.05
N ALA A 170 3.92 30.92 -22.07
CA ALA A 170 3.64 30.42 -20.73
C ALA A 170 2.58 29.31 -20.80
N PRO A 171 2.81 28.16 -20.13
CA PRO A 171 1.86 27.07 -20.15
C PRO A 171 0.55 27.51 -19.50
N GLN A 172 -0.54 26.92 -19.98
CA GLN A 172 -1.88 27.08 -19.43
C GLN A 172 -2.46 25.68 -19.29
N TYR A 173 -3.08 25.43 -18.15
CA TYR A 173 -3.60 24.12 -17.79
C TYR A 173 -5.12 24.15 -17.73
N THR A 174 -5.75 23.07 -18.13
CA THR A 174 -7.19 22.86 -18.01
C THR A 174 -7.47 21.94 -16.82
N PHE A 175 -8.73 21.88 -16.38
CA PHE A 175 -9.15 20.87 -15.41
C PHE A 175 -8.78 19.44 -15.86
N GLN A 176 -8.89 19.14 -17.16
CA GLN A 176 -8.49 17.85 -17.70
C GLN A 176 -7.00 17.58 -17.50
N ALA A 177 -6.13 18.58 -17.75
CA ALA A 177 -4.70 18.43 -17.50
C ALA A 177 -4.42 18.18 -16.00
N ALA A 178 -5.05 18.95 -15.12
CA ALA A 178 -4.95 18.76 -13.67
C ALA A 178 -5.45 17.36 -13.25
N SER A 179 -6.51 16.84 -13.87
CA SER A 179 -7.05 15.51 -13.57
C SER A 179 -6.08 14.37 -13.92
N HIS A 180 -5.36 14.48 -15.04
CA HIS A 180 -4.34 13.49 -15.41
C HIS A 180 -3.14 13.52 -14.45
N ILE A 181 -2.75 14.71 -13.98
CA ILE A 181 -1.68 14.85 -12.98
C ILE A 181 -2.13 14.25 -11.64
N VAL A 182 -3.38 14.51 -11.24
CA VAL A 182 -3.98 13.93 -10.03
C VAL A 182 -4.07 12.41 -10.07
N GLU A 183 -4.33 11.82 -11.24
CA GLU A 183 -4.31 10.36 -11.43
C GLU A 183 -2.92 9.78 -11.08
N ASP A 184 -1.87 10.36 -11.64
CA ASP A 184 -0.48 9.96 -11.39
C ASP A 184 -0.09 10.16 -9.92
N LEU A 185 -0.46 11.31 -9.35
CA LEU A 185 -0.25 11.59 -7.92
C LEU A 185 -0.93 10.56 -7.02
N ALA A 186 -2.19 10.21 -7.30
CA ALA A 186 -2.93 9.22 -6.50
C ALA A 186 -2.29 7.83 -6.57
N GLN A 187 -1.91 7.39 -7.78
CA GLN A 187 -1.33 6.07 -8.03
C GLN A 187 0.07 5.92 -7.44
N SER A 188 0.87 6.99 -7.44
CA SER A 188 2.26 6.99 -6.97
C SER A 188 2.42 7.42 -5.50
N TYR A 189 1.36 7.94 -4.86
CA TYR A 189 1.40 8.44 -3.48
C TYR A 189 1.97 7.44 -2.48
N GLY A 190 1.53 6.17 -2.55
CA GLY A 190 2.01 5.13 -1.64
C GLY A 190 3.50 4.84 -1.82
N GLN A 191 4.00 4.86 -3.06
CA GLN A 191 5.42 4.66 -3.36
C GLN A 191 6.28 5.79 -2.80
N TRP A 192 5.81 7.04 -2.94
CA TRP A 192 6.47 8.21 -2.38
C TRP A 192 6.52 8.16 -0.84
N GLN A 193 5.38 7.88 -0.19
CA GLN A 193 5.29 7.78 1.27
C GLN A 193 6.05 6.60 1.87
N ASN A 194 6.32 5.56 1.09
CA ASN A 194 7.02 4.36 1.56
C ASN A 194 8.46 4.62 2.02
N ALA A 195 9.01 5.82 1.80
CA ALA A 195 10.28 6.24 2.42
C ALA A 195 10.23 6.15 3.95
N GLU A 196 9.15 6.62 4.60
CA GLU A 196 9.00 6.56 6.05
C GLU A 196 8.82 5.12 6.55
N CYS A 197 8.06 4.32 5.81
CA CYS A 197 7.89 2.89 6.11
C CYS A 197 9.21 2.12 6.07
N ARG A 198 10.09 2.43 5.10
CA ARG A 198 11.42 1.82 5.01
C ARG A 198 12.30 2.20 6.20
N GLN A 199 12.31 3.47 6.59
CA GLN A 199 13.06 3.94 7.77
C GLN A 199 12.54 3.30 9.07
N MET A 200 11.22 3.21 9.23
CA MET A 200 10.61 2.55 10.39
C MET A 200 11.02 1.06 10.46
N LYS A 201 11.01 0.37 9.32
CA LYS A 201 11.46 -1.02 9.23
C LYS A 201 12.94 -1.16 9.60
N GLU A 202 13.80 -0.26 9.13
CA GLU A 202 15.23 -0.26 9.48
C GLU A 202 15.45 -0.15 11.00
N GLU A 203 14.66 0.69 11.70
CA GLU A 203 14.72 0.76 13.17
C GLU A 203 14.23 -0.53 13.84
N LEU A 204 13.18 -1.17 13.32
CA LEU A 204 12.70 -2.46 13.84
C LEU A 204 13.72 -3.59 13.64
N ILE A 205 14.40 -3.63 12.49
CA ILE A 205 15.42 -4.64 12.19
C ILE A 205 16.62 -4.52 13.15
N LYS A 206 16.98 -3.32 13.62
CA LYS A 206 18.04 -3.16 14.64
C LYS A 206 17.71 -3.85 15.97
N LEU A 207 16.43 -4.13 16.23
CA LEU A 207 15.97 -4.86 17.42
C LEU A 207 15.90 -6.39 17.19
N ASP A 208 16.08 -6.86 15.95
CA ASP A 208 16.14 -8.28 15.61
C ASP A 208 17.57 -8.81 15.74
N LEU A 209 17.91 -9.27 16.94
CA LEU A 209 19.24 -9.78 17.27
C LEU A 209 19.54 -11.14 16.62
N ASP A 210 18.49 -11.93 16.35
CA ASP A 210 18.62 -13.31 15.84
C ASP A 210 18.60 -13.34 14.30
N GLY A 211 18.17 -12.25 13.66
CA GLY A 211 18.02 -12.15 12.20
C GLY A 211 16.89 -13.00 11.64
N ASP A 212 15.90 -13.36 12.47
CA ASP A 212 14.78 -14.24 12.10
C ASP A 212 13.49 -13.47 11.73
N GLY A 213 13.56 -12.14 11.71
CA GLY A 213 12.44 -11.23 11.44
C GLY A 213 11.49 -11.04 12.62
N ARG A 214 11.90 -11.46 13.84
CA ARG A 214 11.12 -11.29 15.06
C ARG A 214 11.90 -10.52 16.11
N ILE A 215 11.19 -9.71 16.88
CA ILE A 215 11.78 -8.89 17.95
C ILE A 215 11.12 -9.21 19.29
N PRO A 216 11.85 -9.28 20.42
CA PRO A 216 11.22 -9.44 21.72
C PRO A 216 10.20 -8.32 21.98
N LEU A 217 9.01 -8.67 22.47
CA LEU A 217 7.96 -7.67 22.74
C LEU A 217 8.43 -6.60 23.75
N SER A 218 9.25 -6.99 24.72
CA SER A 218 9.87 -6.05 25.65
C SER A 218 10.75 -5.02 24.94
N SER A 219 11.56 -5.45 23.97
CA SER A 219 12.38 -4.55 23.14
C SER A 219 11.52 -3.66 22.25
N PHE A 220 10.40 -4.19 21.74
CA PHE A 220 9.41 -3.44 20.97
C PHE A 220 8.68 -2.35 21.78
N TYR A 221 8.74 -2.34 23.11
CA TYR A 221 8.20 -1.24 23.92
C TYR A 221 9.29 -0.45 24.67
N ALA A 222 10.55 -0.86 24.58
CA ALA A 222 11.67 -0.26 25.30
C ALA A 222 12.38 0.82 24.46
N GLN A 223 11.64 1.69 23.78
CA GLN A 223 12.22 2.80 23.04
C GLN A 223 12.71 3.91 23.97
N GLN A 224 13.78 4.59 23.56
CA GLN A 224 14.18 5.84 24.19
C GLN A 224 13.14 6.93 23.84
N GLU A 225 12.93 7.89 24.75
CA GLU A 225 12.01 9.02 24.50
C GLU A 225 12.41 9.84 23.26
N THR A 226 13.70 9.85 22.91
CA THR A 226 14.26 10.54 21.75
C THR A 226 14.27 9.70 20.47
N ALA A 227 13.68 8.49 20.48
CA ALA A 227 13.61 7.66 19.28
C ALA A 227 12.74 8.33 18.20
N ASN A 228 13.16 8.19 16.94
CA ASN A 228 12.43 8.72 15.79
C ASN A 228 11.04 8.09 15.64
N TYR A 229 10.90 6.83 16.06
CA TYR A 229 9.64 6.08 16.04
C TYR A 229 9.30 5.59 17.45
N GLN A 230 8.04 5.75 17.82
CA GLN A 230 7.47 5.28 19.09
C GLN A 230 6.44 4.20 18.79
N PHE A 231 6.72 2.99 19.25
CA PHE A 231 5.89 1.83 18.99
C PHE A 231 5.02 1.57 20.23
N THR A 232 3.70 1.71 20.09
CA THR A 232 2.78 1.81 21.24
C THR A 232 1.52 0.97 21.11
N GLU A 233 1.42 0.21 20.02
CA GLU A 233 0.32 -0.66 19.70
C GLU A 233 0.09 -1.69 20.82
N SER A 234 -1.18 -1.91 21.19
CA SER A 234 -1.50 -2.88 22.24
C SER A 234 -1.21 -4.32 21.80
N GLN A 235 -0.91 -5.19 22.77
CA GLN A 235 -0.74 -6.62 22.49
C GLN A 235 -1.99 -7.23 21.84
N ASP A 236 -3.18 -6.77 22.22
CA ASP A 236 -4.43 -7.25 21.61
C ASP A 236 -4.55 -6.87 20.14
N TYR A 237 -4.11 -5.66 19.78
CA TYR A 237 -4.02 -5.26 18.38
C TYR A 237 -2.98 -6.10 17.63
N LEU A 238 -1.76 -6.23 18.16
CA LEU A 238 -0.69 -7.03 17.55
C LEU A 238 -1.10 -8.48 17.34
N ARG A 239 -1.85 -9.06 18.29
CA ARG A 239 -2.42 -10.40 18.18
C ARG A 239 -3.48 -10.48 17.08
N THR A 240 -4.36 -9.47 17.01
CA THR A 240 -5.43 -9.40 16.01
C THR A 240 -4.86 -9.43 14.60
N ILE A 241 -3.82 -8.64 14.31
CA ILE A 241 -3.19 -8.57 12.98
C ILE A 241 -2.18 -9.71 12.72
N GLY A 242 -2.05 -10.68 13.64
CA GLY A 242 -1.09 -11.77 13.54
C GLY A 242 0.37 -11.34 13.65
N ALA A 243 0.64 -10.13 14.14
CA ALA A 243 2.00 -9.63 14.39
C ALA A 243 2.58 -10.16 15.71
N LEU A 244 1.77 -10.67 16.64
CA LEU A 244 2.26 -11.24 17.90
C LEU A 244 2.49 -12.76 17.79
N ASP A 245 3.72 -13.19 18.03
CA ASP A 245 4.13 -14.58 18.16
C ASP A 245 4.19 -14.98 19.64
N GLU A 246 3.22 -15.77 20.08
CA GLU A 246 3.09 -16.28 21.44
C GLU A 246 3.38 -17.79 21.54
N THR A 247 4.11 -18.37 20.57
CA THR A 247 4.51 -19.79 20.59
C THR A 247 5.21 -20.18 21.90
N VAL A 248 6.00 -19.25 22.46
CA VAL A 248 6.55 -19.32 23.81
C VAL A 248 5.89 -18.25 24.66
N SER A 249 4.92 -18.64 25.49
CA SER A 249 4.10 -17.70 26.28
C SER A 249 4.89 -16.81 27.23
N SER A 250 6.05 -17.27 27.71
CA SER A 250 6.94 -16.50 28.59
C SER A 250 7.81 -15.47 27.85
N SER A 251 7.85 -15.51 26.52
CA SER A 251 8.71 -14.66 25.70
C SER A 251 8.02 -14.31 24.38
N PRO A 252 6.92 -13.53 24.40
CA PRO A 252 6.23 -13.11 23.19
C PRO A 252 7.14 -12.26 22.31
N ARG A 253 7.03 -12.44 21.00
CA ARG A 253 7.82 -11.71 19.99
C ARG A 253 6.92 -11.06 18.95
N VAL A 254 7.34 -9.93 18.39
CA VAL A 254 6.64 -9.25 17.30
C VAL A 254 7.25 -9.68 15.97
N ARG A 255 6.41 -10.12 15.04
CA ARG A 255 6.75 -10.43 13.65
C ARG A 255 6.80 -9.13 12.87
N VAL A 256 8.00 -8.67 12.50
CA VAL A 256 8.20 -7.36 11.88
C VAL A 256 7.41 -7.23 10.58
N ALA A 257 7.40 -8.26 9.73
CA ALA A 257 6.66 -8.23 8.46
C ALA A 257 5.15 -7.99 8.66
N ASN A 258 4.52 -8.71 9.58
CA ASN A 258 3.10 -8.55 9.89
C ASN A 258 2.79 -7.20 10.53
N TYR A 259 3.68 -6.70 11.39
CA TYR A 259 3.55 -5.36 11.97
C TYR A 259 3.57 -4.30 10.86
N MET A 260 4.56 -4.32 9.97
CA MET A 260 4.70 -3.34 8.87
C MET A 260 3.49 -3.31 7.94
N LEU A 261 2.87 -4.45 7.67
CA LEU A 261 1.65 -4.55 6.85
C LEU A 261 0.37 -4.19 7.63
N GLY A 262 0.47 -3.97 8.94
CA GLY A 262 -0.68 -3.71 9.81
C GLY A 262 -1.39 -2.37 9.52
N PRO A 263 -2.71 -2.27 9.76
CA PRO A 263 -3.49 -1.05 9.50
C PRO A 263 -3.03 0.23 10.22
N SER A 264 -2.28 0.10 11.32
CA SER A 264 -1.66 1.23 12.04
C SER A 264 -0.59 1.94 11.21
N ASN A 265 -0.07 1.29 10.16
CA ASN A 265 0.92 1.84 9.24
C ASN A 265 0.28 2.35 7.93
N CYS A 266 -1.02 2.68 7.97
CA CYS A 266 -1.73 3.37 6.90
C CYS A 266 -1.81 4.87 7.16
N ILE A 267 -1.49 5.67 6.14
CA ILE A 267 -1.31 7.13 6.24
C ILE A 267 -2.59 7.87 5.85
N ALA A 268 -3.16 7.50 4.70
CA ALA A 268 -4.39 8.08 4.19
C ALA A 268 -5.49 7.02 4.18
N SER A 269 -6.70 7.37 4.61
CA SER A 269 -7.85 6.46 4.54
C SER A 269 -9.05 7.15 3.93
N SER A 270 -9.46 6.62 2.78
CA SER A 270 -10.69 6.97 2.07
C SER A 270 -11.85 6.12 2.62
N SER A 271 -13.04 6.29 2.04
CA SER A 271 -14.16 5.37 2.27
C SER A 271 -13.88 3.93 1.79
N TYR A 272 -13.13 3.72 0.70
CA TYR A 272 -12.99 2.39 0.05
C TYR A 272 -11.63 1.73 0.21
N TYR A 273 -10.60 2.52 0.43
CA TYR A 273 -9.23 2.02 0.54
C TYR A 273 -8.44 2.83 1.55
N SER A 274 -7.29 2.28 1.95
CA SER A 274 -6.28 2.99 2.71
C SER A 274 -4.95 2.91 1.96
N VAL A 275 -4.16 3.97 2.02
CA VAL A 275 -2.77 3.94 1.56
C VAL A 275 -1.87 3.56 2.73
N CYS A 276 -1.14 2.47 2.58
CA CYS A 276 -0.32 1.85 3.61
C CYS A 276 1.10 1.61 3.11
N CYS A 277 1.99 1.16 4.00
CA CYS A 277 3.32 0.72 3.60
C CYS A 277 3.28 -0.31 2.47
N LEU A 278 4.17 -0.17 1.48
CA LEU A 278 4.22 -1.11 0.36
C LEU A 278 4.61 -2.50 0.85
N SER A 279 3.97 -3.52 0.29
CA SER A 279 4.21 -4.89 0.69
C SER A 279 5.44 -5.48 0.00
N GLU A 280 6.56 -5.52 0.73
CA GLU A 280 7.74 -6.27 0.30
C GLU A 280 7.48 -7.78 0.23
N CYS A 281 6.54 -8.29 1.03
CA CYS A 281 6.11 -9.68 0.98
C CYS A 281 5.47 -10.02 -0.37
N GLU A 282 4.60 -9.14 -0.88
CA GLU A 282 3.96 -9.33 -2.20
C GLU A 282 4.98 -9.16 -3.35
N ALA A 283 5.96 -8.26 -3.19
CA ALA A 283 7.06 -8.16 -4.16
C ALA A 283 7.90 -9.45 -4.23
N ILE A 284 8.25 -10.03 -3.07
CA ILE A 284 8.98 -11.30 -2.95
C ILE A 284 8.15 -12.46 -3.52
N MET A 285 6.87 -12.54 -3.17
CA MET A 285 5.98 -13.58 -3.68
C MET A 285 5.79 -13.47 -5.20
N GLY A 286 5.67 -12.25 -5.74
CA GLY A 286 5.59 -12.02 -7.18
C GLY A 286 6.84 -12.51 -7.93
N GLU A 287 8.05 -12.30 -7.38
CA GLU A 287 9.28 -12.84 -7.98
C GLU A 287 9.32 -14.37 -7.92
N LEU A 288 8.88 -14.95 -6.80
CA LEU A 288 8.81 -16.40 -6.62
C LEU A 288 7.83 -17.03 -7.61
N GLU A 289 6.62 -16.48 -7.72
CA GLU A 289 5.59 -16.93 -8.66
C GLU A 289 6.05 -16.80 -10.11
N GLY A 290 6.69 -15.69 -10.46
CA GLY A 290 7.26 -15.48 -11.79
C GLY A 290 8.31 -16.53 -12.17
N LYS A 291 9.12 -16.98 -11.21
CA LYS A 291 10.14 -18.03 -11.41
C LYS A 291 9.59 -19.45 -11.33
N VAL A 292 8.55 -19.70 -10.54
CA VAL A 292 7.98 -21.03 -10.34
C VAL A 292 6.95 -21.37 -11.42
N GLN A 293 6.06 -20.43 -11.74
CA GLN A 293 4.95 -20.56 -12.70
C GLN A 293 4.05 -21.78 -12.46
N ALA A 294 3.86 -22.14 -11.19
CA ALA A 294 3.07 -23.28 -10.76
C ALA A 294 2.61 -23.08 -9.30
N PRO A 295 1.51 -23.72 -8.86
CA PRO A 295 1.00 -23.58 -7.48
C PRO A 295 1.91 -24.27 -6.43
N SER A 296 2.84 -25.10 -6.88
CA SER A 296 3.80 -25.79 -6.02
C SER A 296 5.09 -26.12 -6.79
N ALA A 297 6.19 -26.29 -6.05
CA ALA A 297 7.48 -26.69 -6.61
C ALA A 297 8.27 -27.58 -5.64
N PRO A 298 9.25 -28.38 -6.13
CA PRO A 298 10.15 -29.12 -5.24
C PRO A 298 10.88 -28.20 -4.27
N ALA A 299 11.08 -28.66 -3.04
CA ALA A 299 11.75 -27.89 -1.98
C ALA A 299 13.13 -27.37 -2.41
N GLU A 300 13.94 -28.21 -3.07
CA GLU A 300 15.27 -27.84 -3.56
C GLU A 300 15.22 -26.66 -4.56
N ARG A 301 14.24 -26.64 -5.47
CA ARG A 301 14.04 -25.54 -6.42
C ARG A 301 13.68 -24.25 -5.68
N LEU A 302 12.79 -24.31 -4.70
CA LEU A 302 12.40 -23.13 -3.92
C LEU A 302 13.55 -22.57 -3.10
N LEU A 303 14.33 -23.43 -2.42
CA LEU A 303 15.51 -23.02 -1.68
C LEU A 303 16.53 -22.31 -2.57
N GLY A 304 16.77 -22.84 -3.79
CA GLY A 304 17.64 -22.20 -4.77
C GLY A 304 17.13 -20.84 -5.27
N ILE A 305 15.82 -20.67 -5.39
CA ILE A 305 15.23 -19.36 -5.74
C ILE A 305 15.37 -18.39 -4.56
N VAL A 306 14.93 -18.79 -3.37
CA VAL A 306 14.88 -17.95 -2.15
C VAL A 306 16.28 -17.47 -1.74
N ALA A 307 17.30 -18.33 -1.84
CA ALA A 307 18.68 -17.95 -1.55
C ALA A 307 19.20 -16.81 -2.45
N ASN A 308 18.65 -16.68 -3.66
CA ASN A 308 19.04 -15.66 -4.64
C ASN A 308 18.10 -14.45 -4.68
N LEU A 309 17.06 -14.41 -3.83
CA LEU A 309 16.17 -13.25 -3.75
C LEU A 309 16.88 -12.10 -3.03
N THR A 310 16.89 -10.93 -3.65
CA THR A 310 17.31 -9.68 -3.02
C THR A 310 16.16 -9.09 -2.20
N SER A 311 16.42 -8.72 -0.95
CA SER A 311 15.48 -7.98 -0.11
C SER A 311 16.22 -6.80 0.52
N SER A 312 15.53 -5.66 0.63
CA SER A 312 16.06 -4.43 1.23
C SER A 312 16.49 -4.59 2.69
N SER A 313 16.01 -5.63 3.40
CA SER A 313 16.23 -5.81 4.83
C SER A 313 17.50 -6.59 5.22
N TYR A 314 17.95 -7.57 4.42
CA TYR A 314 18.87 -8.61 4.92
C TYR A 314 20.09 -8.97 4.05
N ALA A 315 20.32 -8.37 2.87
CA ALA A 315 21.59 -8.58 2.17
C ALA A 315 21.83 -7.61 0.99
N PRO A 316 22.93 -6.84 0.99
CA PRO A 316 23.61 -6.45 -0.24
C PRO A 316 24.45 -7.59 -0.88
N GLU A 317 24.64 -8.73 -0.20
CA GLU A 317 25.44 -9.87 -0.67
C GLU A 317 24.58 -11.13 -0.88
N ALA A 318 24.12 -11.36 -2.11
CA ALA A 318 23.56 -12.65 -2.54
C ALA A 318 24.70 -13.61 -2.91
N PRO A 319 24.57 -14.94 -2.64
CA PRO A 319 23.41 -15.65 -2.14
C PRO A 319 23.29 -15.64 -0.61
N ARG A 320 22.04 -15.54 -0.09
CA ARG A 320 21.76 -15.68 1.35
C ARG A 320 21.99 -17.10 1.84
N GLN A 321 22.68 -17.24 2.97
CA GLN A 321 22.86 -18.53 3.63
C GLN A 321 21.63 -18.85 4.49
N LEU A 322 20.75 -19.74 3.99
CA LEU A 322 19.58 -20.21 4.73
C LEU A 322 20.00 -21.18 5.84
N SER A 323 19.40 -21.05 7.03
CA SER A 323 19.66 -21.95 8.16
C SER A 323 19.21 -23.39 7.83
N GLU A 324 19.87 -24.39 8.42
CA GLU A 324 19.50 -25.79 8.22
C GLU A 324 18.07 -26.08 8.71
N ASP A 325 17.63 -25.45 9.80
CA ASP A 325 16.25 -25.58 10.29
C ASP A 325 15.20 -25.12 9.26
N LEU A 326 15.45 -24.03 8.53
CA LEU A 326 14.54 -23.57 7.48
C LEU A 326 14.53 -24.53 6.28
N LYS A 327 15.68 -25.11 5.93
CA LYS A 327 15.77 -26.12 4.87
C LYS A 327 15.00 -27.37 5.27
N ASP A 328 15.19 -27.87 6.48
CA ASP A 328 14.50 -29.04 7.02
C ASP A 328 12.99 -28.84 7.05
N LYS A 329 12.51 -27.66 7.47
CA LYS A 329 11.10 -27.30 7.40
C LYS A 329 10.56 -27.32 5.98
N MET A 330 11.32 -26.79 5.01
CA MET A 330 10.92 -26.80 3.61
C MET A 330 10.79 -28.23 3.05
N TYR A 331 11.73 -29.11 3.37
CA TYR A 331 11.66 -30.53 3.00
C TYR A 331 10.49 -31.24 3.69
N ALA A 332 10.26 -30.97 4.97
CA ALA A 332 9.12 -31.54 5.71
C ALA A 332 7.76 -31.11 5.14
N ILE A 333 7.64 -29.91 4.59
CA ILE A 333 6.44 -29.50 3.84
C ILE A 333 6.32 -30.34 2.56
N GLY A 334 7.41 -30.49 1.81
CA GLY A 334 7.44 -31.30 0.59
C GLY A 334 7.02 -32.76 0.83
N GLU A 335 7.52 -33.40 1.89
CA GLU A 335 7.16 -34.78 2.25
C GLU A 335 5.66 -34.98 2.48
N ARG A 336 4.97 -33.95 3.02
CA ARG A 336 3.52 -33.98 3.24
C ARG A 336 2.70 -33.78 1.96
N HIS A 337 3.34 -33.35 0.88
CA HIS A 337 2.70 -32.88 -0.35
C HIS A 337 3.38 -33.49 -1.60
N GLU A 338 3.62 -34.80 -1.57
CA GLU A 338 4.12 -35.58 -2.72
C GLU A 338 5.44 -35.04 -3.31
N GLY A 339 6.33 -34.55 -2.44
CA GLY A 339 7.63 -33.98 -2.82
C GLY A 339 7.57 -32.54 -3.33
N LYS A 340 6.42 -31.87 -3.25
CA LYS A 340 6.25 -30.47 -3.67
C LYS A 340 5.78 -29.60 -2.52
N VAL A 341 6.24 -28.37 -2.49
CA VAL A 341 5.83 -27.37 -1.50
C VAL A 341 4.77 -26.46 -2.14
N PRO A 342 3.55 -26.39 -1.58
CA PRO A 342 2.52 -25.45 -2.04
C PRO A 342 2.89 -24.01 -1.70
N LEU A 343 2.94 -23.12 -2.69
CA LEU A 343 3.38 -21.72 -2.53
C LEU A 343 2.43 -20.88 -1.67
N HIS A 344 1.13 -21.13 -1.76
CA HIS A 344 0.12 -20.39 -0.99
C HIS A 344 -0.33 -21.16 0.27
N GLY A 345 0.48 -22.12 0.72
CA GLY A 345 0.20 -22.89 1.92
C GLY A 345 0.59 -22.13 3.19
N ARG A 346 -0.21 -22.29 4.26
CA ARG A 346 0.08 -21.69 5.58
C ARG A 346 1.50 -22.01 6.07
N LEU A 347 1.99 -23.22 5.81
CA LEU A 347 3.33 -23.64 6.26
C LEU A 347 4.46 -22.97 5.48
N PHE A 348 4.24 -22.64 4.20
CA PHE A 348 5.24 -21.92 3.39
C PHE A 348 5.28 -20.43 3.76
N ALA A 349 4.12 -19.86 4.14
CA ALA A 349 4.02 -18.46 4.58
C ALA A 349 4.63 -18.20 5.98
N GLN A 350 4.95 -19.24 6.75
CA GLN A 350 5.51 -19.15 8.11
C GLN A 350 7.02 -19.20 8.11
#